data_AF-A0A532F6X2-F1
#
_entry.id   AF-A0A532F6X2-F1
#
_cell.length_a   1.000
_cell.length_b   1.000
_cell.length_c   1.000
_cell.angle_alpha   90.00
_cell.angle_beta   90.00
_cell.angle_gamma   90.00
#
_symmetry.space_group_name_H-M   'P 1'
#
loop_
_entity.id
_entity.type
_entity.pdbx_description
1 polymer ?
#
loop_
_entity_poly.entity_id
_entity_poly.type
_entity_poly.pdbx_seq_one_letter_code
_entity_poly.pdbx_strand_id
1 'polypeptide(L)'
;MLTPNARLDAVGVAAGLAGAASMAFGSVLARKWQPPGSLLTFTAWQLTAGGLLLVPVALLFEPSIPIPTGANLLGLAWLGLIGAALTYVLWFRGIARLDSAVVSSLLFLSPVTAVLLGWVFLDQTLTLPQIAGVVFVIGSIWLAQRPSRNES
;
A
#
# COMPACT_ATOMS: atom_id res chain seq x y z
N MET A 1 17.18 -0.25 6.98
CA MET A 1 17.58 -1.67 6.83
C MET A 1 16.98 -2.45 7.98
N LEU A 2 16.13 -3.44 7.68
CA LEU A 2 15.42 -4.24 8.70
C LEU A 2 16.39 -5.28 9.27
N THR A 3 17.04 -4.97 10.39
CA THR A 3 17.89 -5.93 11.10
C THR A 3 17.00 -6.93 11.85
N PRO A 4 17.33 -8.24 11.93
CA PRO A 4 16.55 -9.27 12.64
C PRO A 4 16.36 -9.05 14.16
N ASN A 5 16.91 -7.97 14.71
CA ASN A 5 16.83 -7.54 16.11
C ASN A 5 15.90 -6.32 16.28
N ALA A 6 14.87 -6.16 15.44
CA ALA A 6 13.81 -5.18 15.67
C ALA A 6 13.07 -5.54 16.96
N ARG A 7 13.59 -5.06 18.10
CA ARG A 7 12.88 -5.09 19.37
C ARG A 7 11.55 -4.36 19.14
N LEU A 8 10.46 -4.94 19.63
CA LEU A 8 9.17 -4.28 19.69
C LEU A 8 9.34 -3.00 20.51
N ASP A 9 9.62 -1.90 19.81
CA ASP A 9 9.66 -0.58 20.41
C ASP A 9 8.21 -0.18 20.69
N ALA A 10 7.92 0.11 21.96
CA ALA A 10 6.58 0.49 22.39
C ALA A 10 6.06 1.70 21.59
N VAL A 11 6.95 2.59 21.15
CA VAL A 11 6.61 3.72 20.29
C VAL A 11 6.16 3.24 18.91
N GLY A 12 6.87 2.29 18.29
CA GLY A 12 6.49 1.71 17.01
C GLY A 12 5.17 0.94 17.07
N VAL A 13 4.93 0.19 18.15
CA VAL A 13 3.66 -0.52 18.37
C VAL A 13 2.52 0.50 18.56
N ALA A 14 2.71 1.52 19.39
CA ALA A 14 1.72 2.57 19.61
C ALA A 14 1.43 3.35 18.32
N ALA A 15 2.45 3.67 17.53
CA ALA A 15 2.30 4.33 16.23
C ALA A 15 1.53 3.45 15.24
N GLY A 16 1.82 2.15 15.19
CA GLY A 16 1.08 1.18 14.37
C GLY A 16 -0.39 1.07 14.76
N LEU A 17 -0.68 0.98 16.06
CA LEU A 17 -2.05 0.96 16.59
C LEU A 17 -2.80 2.26 16.31
N ALA A 18 -2.16 3.41 16.52
CA ALA A 18 -2.72 4.71 16.19
C ALA A 18 -3.02 4.84 14.69
N GLY A 19 -2.11 4.34 13.83
CA GLY A 19 -2.30 4.27 12.39
C GLY A 19 -3.49 3.39 12.00
N ALA A 20 -3.60 2.19 12.57
CA ALA A 20 -4.74 1.30 12.33
C ALA A 20 -6.07 1.90 12.79
N ALA A 21 -6.10 2.54 13.97
CA ALA A 21 -7.28 3.23 14.48
C ALA A 21 -7.67 4.40 13.56
N SER A 22 -6.70 5.24 13.15
CA SER A 22 -6.92 6.33 12.21
C SER A 22 -7.50 5.85 10.89
N MET A 23 -6.97 4.74 10.34
CA MET A 23 -7.47 4.14 9.11
C MET A 23 -8.90 3.60 9.26
N ALA A 24 -9.20 2.94 10.38
CA ALA A 24 -10.55 2.47 10.68
C ALA A 24 -11.54 3.64 10.78
N PHE A 25 -11.23 4.68 11.57
CA PHE A 25 -12.06 5.88 11.68
C PHE A 25 -12.25 6.58 10.33
N GLY A 26 -11.16 6.77 9.57
CA GLY A 26 -11.20 7.40 8.25
C GLY A 26 -12.09 6.63 7.28
N SER A 27 -11.99 5.30 7.25
CA SER A 27 -12.82 4.45 6.37
C SER A 27 -14.31 4.53 6.73
N VAL A 28 -14.65 4.53 8.02
CA VAL A 28 -16.03 4.63 8.49
C VAL A 28 -16.60 6.02 8.20
N LEU A 29 -15.83 7.08 8.44
CA LEU A 29 -16.29 8.45 8.22
C LEU A 29 -16.46 8.75 6.72
N ALA A 30 -15.52 8.30 5.88
CA ALA A 30 -15.63 8.42 4.43
C ALA A 30 -16.89 7.69 3.91
N ARG A 31 -17.19 6.51 4.44
CA ARG A 31 -18.41 5.77 4.11
C ARG A 31 -19.68 6.46 4.59
N LYS A 32 -19.64 7.10 5.77
CA LYS A 32 -20.78 7.84 6.34
C LYS A 32 -21.08 9.13 5.57
N TRP A 33 -20.06 9.85 5.14
CA TRP A 33 -20.21 11.19 4.57
C TRP A 33 -20.39 11.17 3.06
N GLN A 34 -20.00 10.08 2.39
CA GLN A 34 -20.08 9.90 0.94
C GLN A 34 -19.72 11.19 0.16
N PRO A 35 -18.47 11.64 0.28
CA PRO A 35 -18.06 12.93 -0.25
C PRO A 35 -18.40 13.05 -1.74
N PRO A 36 -18.96 14.19 -2.18
CA PRO A 36 -19.35 14.38 -3.56
C PRO A 36 -18.11 14.40 -4.47
N GLY A 37 -18.18 13.66 -5.58
CA GLY A 37 -17.11 13.59 -6.59
C GLY A 37 -16.61 12.18 -6.86
N SER A 38 -15.57 12.07 -7.70
CA SER A 38 -14.98 10.77 -8.02
C SER A 38 -14.11 10.25 -6.87
N LEU A 39 -14.03 8.92 -6.72
CA LEU A 39 -13.17 8.28 -5.72
C LEU A 39 -11.69 8.66 -5.90
N LEU A 40 -11.27 8.91 -7.14
CA LEU A 40 -9.94 9.43 -7.47
C LEU A 40 -9.72 10.83 -6.91
N THR A 41 -10.68 11.74 -7.09
CA THR A 41 -10.62 13.11 -6.56
C THR A 41 -10.54 13.11 -5.03
N PHE A 42 -11.34 12.27 -4.38
CA PHE A 42 -11.29 12.11 -2.92
C PHE A 42 -9.93 11.59 -2.45
N THR A 43 -9.39 10.56 -3.11
CA THR A 43 -8.07 10.00 -2.79
C THR A 43 -6.96 11.03 -3.00
N ALA A 44 -7.02 11.83 -4.07
CA ALA A 44 -6.05 12.89 -4.36
C ALA A 44 -6.05 13.96 -3.26
N TRP A 45 -7.22 14.38 -2.78
CA TRP A 45 -7.33 15.32 -1.67
C TRP A 45 -6.87 14.71 -0.35
N GLN A 46 -7.18 13.44 -0.10
CA GLN A 46 -6.74 12.73 1.10
C GLN A 46 -5.20 12.63 1.15
N LEU A 47 -4.56 12.28 0.03
CA LEU A 47 -3.10 12.20 -0.05
C LEU A 47 -2.44 13.58 0.08
N THR A 48 -3.02 14.61 -0.54
CA THR A 48 -2.53 15.99 -0.41
C THR A 48 -2.62 16.48 1.03
N ALA A 49 -3.76 16.29 1.70
CA ALA A 49 -3.96 16.67 3.09
C ALA A 49 -3.04 15.87 4.03
N GLY A 50 -2.91 14.56 3.81
CA GLY A 50 -1.99 13.71 4.56
C GLY A 50 -0.53 14.14 4.41
N GLY A 51 -0.09 14.44 3.19
CA GLY A 51 1.24 14.97 2.92
C GLY A 51 1.49 16.32 3.61
N LEU A 52 0.54 17.26 3.53
CA LEU A 52 0.63 18.56 4.21
C LEU A 52 0.69 18.43 5.74
N LEU A 53 -0.07 17.51 6.32
CA LEU A 53 -0.03 17.23 7.76
C LEU A 53 1.30 16.60 8.21
N LEU A 54 1.97 15.86 7.32
CA LEU A 54 3.29 15.30 7.60
C LEU A 54 4.42 16.34 7.52
N VAL A 55 4.26 17.43 6.77
CA VAL A 55 5.29 18.50 6.67
C VAL A 55 5.72 19.05 8.04
N PRO A 56 4.82 19.52 8.93
CA PRO A 56 5.24 20.04 10.23
C PRO A 56 5.86 18.96 11.11
N VAL A 57 5.39 17.71 11.03
CA VAL A 57 5.98 16.59 11.77
C VAL A 57 7.41 16.32 11.30
N ALA A 58 7.63 16.28 9.98
CA ALA A 58 8.97 16.12 9.40
C ALA A 58 9.90 17.26 9.84
N LEU A 59 9.44 18.51 9.80
CA LEU A 59 10.25 19.66 10.21
C LEU A 59 10.58 19.69 11.71
N LEU A 60 9.71 19.14 12.58
CA LEU A 60 9.92 19.12 14.03
C LEU A 60 10.80 17.95 14.50
N PHE A 61 10.69 16.79 13.85
CA PHE A 61 11.33 15.55 14.30
C PHE A 61 12.51 15.11 13.43
N GLU A 62 12.67 15.65 12.22
CA GLU A 62 13.80 15.35 11.34
C GLU A 62 14.79 16.54 11.34
N PRO A 63 15.85 16.52 12.18
CA PRO A 63 16.72 17.68 12.42
C PRO A 63 17.57 18.11 11.22
N SER A 64 17.62 17.31 10.15
CA SER A 64 18.38 17.63 8.94
C SER A 64 17.71 17.07 7.69
N ILE A 65 16.67 17.75 7.18
CA ILE A 65 16.13 17.44 5.85
C ILE A 65 17.17 17.92 4.82
N PRO A 66 17.88 17.01 4.10
CA PRO A 66 18.87 17.42 3.13
C PRO A 66 18.19 18.11 1.94
N ILE A 67 18.85 19.09 1.34
CA ILE A 67 18.36 19.68 0.09
C ILE A 67 18.26 18.57 -0.96
N PRO A 68 17.08 18.34 -1.56
CA PRO A 68 16.90 17.25 -2.49
C PRO A 68 17.76 17.47 -3.74
N THR A 69 18.50 16.43 -4.13
CA THR A 69 19.24 16.42 -5.39
C THR A 69 18.28 16.31 -6.58
N GLY A 70 18.77 16.59 -7.79
CA GLY A 70 17.98 16.38 -9.02
C GLY A 70 17.49 14.92 -9.16
N ALA A 71 18.31 13.95 -8.75
CA ALA A 71 17.92 12.54 -8.72
C ALA A 71 16.80 12.27 -7.71
N ASN A 72 16.83 12.89 -6.52
CA ASN A 72 15.76 12.76 -5.53
C ASN A 72 14.44 13.34 -6.06
N LEU A 73 14.49 14.49 -6.74
CA LEU A 73 13.32 15.12 -7.33
C LEU A 73 12.73 14.27 -8.46
N LEU A 74 13.58 13.70 -9.33
CA LEU A 74 13.14 12.78 -10.38
C LEU A 74 12.54 11.50 -9.80
N GLY A 75 13.16 10.93 -8.75
CA GLY A 75 12.62 9.77 -8.03
C GLY A 75 11.27 10.08 -7.40
N LEU A 76 11.12 11.24 -6.77
CA LEU A 76 9.85 11.68 -6.18
C LEU A 76 8.78 11.90 -7.25
N ALA A 77 9.13 12.51 -8.38
CA ALA A 77 8.24 12.70 -9.51
C ALA A 77 7.79 11.35 -10.10
N TRP A 78 8.71 10.39 -10.26
CA TRP A 78 8.40 9.05 -10.72
C TRP A 78 7.44 8.33 -9.77
N LEU A 79 7.74 8.33 -8.47
CA LEU A 79 6.90 7.71 -7.45
C LEU A 79 5.52 8.36 -7.36
N GLY A 80 5.45 9.69 -7.43
CA GLY A 80 4.19 10.43 -7.38
C GLY A 80 3.33 10.26 -8.63
N LEU A 81 3.91 10.39 -9.82
CA LEU A 81 3.17 10.36 -11.08
C LEU A 81 2.87 8.93 -11.54
N ILE A 82 3.88 8.07 -11.54
CA ILE A 82 3.74 6.69 -12.04
C ILE A 82 3.32 5.76 -10.90
N GLY A 83 4.07 5.78 -9.79
CA GLY A 83 3.82 4.91 -8.65
C GLY A 83 2.47 5.13 -7.99
N ALA A 84 2.03 6.39 -7.87
CA ALA A 84 0.75 6.74 -7.26
C ALA A 84 -0.31 7.13 -8.28
N ALA A 85 -0.18 8.28 -8.97
CA ALA A 85 -1.28 8.85 -9.75
C ALA A 85 -1.79 7.94 -10.88
N LEU A 86 -0.90 7.46 -11.75
CA LEU A 86 -1.26 6.54 -12.83
C LEU A 86 -1.80 5.22 -12.28
N THR A 87 -1.16 4.66 -11.26
CA THR A 87 -1.59 3.41 -10.61
C THR A 87 -3.00 3.54 -10.02
N TYR A 88 -3.32 4.64 -9.33
CA TYR A 88 -4.68 4.88 -8.81
C TYR A 88 -5.71 5.03 -9.93
N VAL A 89 -5.37 5.74 -11.01
CA VAL A 89 -6.27 5.87 -12.17
C VAL A 89 -6.58 4.50 -12.78
N LEU A 90 -5.56 3.68 -13.01
CA LEU A 90 -5.72 2.33 -13.55
C LEU A 90 -6.49 1.43 -12.58
N TRP A 91 -6.18 1.50 -11.28
CA TRP A 91 -6.86 0.75 -10.23
C TRP A 91 -8.34 1.07 -10.19
N PHE A 92 -8.71 2.35 -10.05
CA PHE A 92 -10.11 2.75 -9.98
C PHE A 92 -10.88 2.43 -11.26
N ARG A 93 -10.24 2.53 -12.43
CA ARG A 93 -10.83 2.07 -13.70
C ARG A 93 -11.00 0.56 -13.76
N GLY A 94 -10.04 -0.20 -13.23
CA GLY A 94 -10.06 -1.65 -13.19
C GLY A 94 -11.16 -2.18 -12.28
N ILE A 95 -11.20 -1.75 -11.02
CA ILE A 95 -12.21 -2.21 -10.06
C ILE A 95 -13.64 -1.82 -10.45
N ALA A 96 -13.81 -0.75 -11.23
CA ALA A 96 -15.11 -0.37 -11.77
C ALA A 96 -15.61 -1.30 -12.89
N ARG A 97 -14.75 -2.17 -13.44
CA ARG A 97 -15.03 -3.05 -14.58
C ARG A 97 -14.79 -4.53 -14.29
N LEU A 98 -14.20 -4.87 -13.15
CA LEU A 98 -13.80 -6.22 -12.77
C LEU A 98 -14.65 -6.73 -11.61
N ASP A 99 -14.95 -8.02 -11.63
CA ASP A 99 -15.66 -8.68 -10.54
C ASP A 99 -14.80 -8.76 -9.26
N SER A 100 -15.46 -8.85 -8.12
CA SER A 100 -14.83 -8.87 -6.78
C SER A 100 -13.78 -9.99 -6.61
N ALA A 101 -13.98 -11.15 -7.23
CA ALA A 101 -13.02 -12.26 -7.20
C ALA A 101 -11.69 -11.93 -7.90
N VAL A 102 -11.76 -11.21 -9.03
CA VAL A 102 -10.57 -10.76 -9.77
C VAL A 102 -9.85 -9.67 -8.99
N VAL A 103 -10.59 -8.70 -8.44
CA VAL A 103 -10.02 -7.63 -7.61
C VAL A 103 -9.30 -8.20 -6.38
N SER A 104 -9.90 -9.20 -5.72
CA SER A 104 -9.28 -9.87 -4.57
C SER A 104 -7.97 -10.56 -4.95
N SER A 105 -7.93 -11.21 -6.12
CA SER A 105 -6.73 -11.86 -6.62
C SER A 105 -5.59 -10.87 -6.91
N LEU A 106 -5.91 -9.69 -7.45
CA LEU A 106 -4.93 -8.62 -7.68
C LEU A 106 -4.28 -8.13 -6.39
N LEU A 107 -5.06 -8.03 -5.29
CA LEU A 107 -4.53 -7.62 -3.98
C LEU A 107 -3.51 -8.62 -3.44
N PHE A 108 -3.76 -9.92 -3.61
CA PHE A 108 -2.81 -10.97 -3.22
C PHE A 108 -1.60 -11.08 -4.16
N LEU A 109 -1.73 -10.67 -5.41
CA LEU A 109 -0.61 -10.65 -6.35
C LEU A 109 0.42 -9.55 -6.02
N SER A 110 0.00 -8.48 -5.34
CA SER A 110 0.86 -7.37 -4.92
C SER A 110 2.06 -7.84 -4.06
N PRO A 111 1.87 -8.56 -2.92
CA PRO A 111 3.00 -9.04 -2.12
C PRO A 111 3.87 -10.05 -2.88
N VAL A 112 3.30 -10.90 -3.74
CA VAL A 112 4.08 -11.84 -4.57
C VAL A 112 5.00 -11.08 -5.53
N THR A 113 4.44 -10.08 -6.22
CA THR A 113 5.22 -9.22 -7.13
C THR A 113 6.31 -8.46 -6.38
N ALA A 114 6.01 -7.93 -5.19
CA ALA A 114 7.00 -7.23 -4.37
C ALA A 114 8.17 -8.13 -3.97
N VAL A 115 7.90 -9.37 -3.54
CA VAL A 115 8.93 -10.36 -3.20
C VAL A 115 9.77 -10.73 -4.41
N LEU A 116 9.14 -10.96 -5.56
CA LEU A 116 9.84 -11.28 -6.81
C LEU A 116 10.72 -10.12 -7.29
N LEU A 117 10.22 -8.88 -7.24
CA LEU A 117 11.01 -7.70 -7.60
C LEU A 117 12.19 -7.50 -6.63
N GLY A 118 11.97 -7.73 -5.32
CA GLY A 118 13.03 -7.70 -4.32
C GLY A 118 14.12 -8.74 -4.58
N TRP A 119 13.74 -9.95 -4.95
CA TRP A 119 14.69 -11.01 -5.30
C TRP A 119 15.47 -10.72 -6.59
N VAL A 120 14.79 -10.27 -7.64
CA VAL A 120 15.40 -10.09 -8.97
C VAL A 120 16.18 -8.79 -9.10
N PHE A 121 15.68 -7.69 -8.54
CA PHE A 121 16.25 -6.35 -8.76
C PHE A 121 17.00 -5.78 -7.55
N LEU A 122 16.77 -6.32 -6.34
CA LEU A 122 17.43 -5.85 -5.11
C LEU A 122 18.37 -6.92 -4.50
N ASP A 123 18.67 -7.99 -5.23
CA ASP A 123 19.52 -9.12 -4.80
C ASP A 123 19.14 -9.70 -3.42
N GLN A 124 17.86 -9.61 -3.04
CA GLN A 124 17.39 -10.11 -1.74
C GLN A 124 17.29 -11.63 -1.75
N THR A 125 17.98 -12.30 -0.83
CA THR A 125 17.88 -13.76 -0.71
C THR A 125 16.53 -14.17 -0.12
N LEU A 126 15.85 -15.09 -0.80
CA LEU A 126 14.58 -15.65 -0.32
C LEU A 126 14.84 -16.73 0.73
N THR A 127 14.36 -16.50 1.94
CA THR A 127 14.41 -17.49 3.02
C THR A 127 13.32 -18.55 2.83
N LEU A 128 13.52 -19.76 3.37
CA LEU A 128 12.51 -20.83 3.31
C LEU A 128 11.10 -20.39 3.78
N PRO A 129 10.96 -19.64 4.90
CA PRO A 129 9.65 -19.13 5.33
C PRO A 129 9.01 -18.17 4.32
N GLN A 130 9.78 -17.32 3.62
CA GLN A 130 9.25 -16.43 2.59
C GLN A 130 8.76 -17.21 1.38
N ILE A 131 9.49 -18.25 0.96
CA ILE A 131 9.08 -19.14 -0.13
C ILE A 131 7.76 -19.82 0.23
N ALA A 132 7.64 -20.37 1.45
CA ALA A 132 6.40 -20.96 1.93
C ALA A 132 5.25 -19.95 1.91
N GLY A 133 5.49 -18.72 2.37
CA GLY A 133 4.52 -17.62 2.31
C GLY A 133 4.03 -17.32 0.89
N VAL A 134 4.93 -17.23 -0.08
CA VAL A 134 4.59 -17.03 -1.50
C VAL A 134 3.71 -18.18 -2.02
N VAL A 135 4.05 -19.42 -1.71
CA VAL A 135 3.26 -20.60 -2.10
C VAL A 135 1.86 -20.56 -1.49
N PHE A 136 1.74 -20.19 -0.21
CA PHE A 136 0.44 -20.06 0.46
C PHE A 136 -0.43 -18.97 -0.18
N VAL A 137 0.14 -17.83 -0.53
CA VAL A 137 -0.59 -16.74 -1.21
C VAL A 137 -1.06 -17.16 -2.59
N ILE A 138 -0.21 -17.82 -3.38
CA ILE A 138 -0.62 -18.32 -4.70
C ILE A 138 -1.72 -19.38 -4.56
N GLY A 139 -1.59 -20.28 -3.58
CA GLY A 139 -2.61 -21.30 -3.28
C GLY A 139 -3.95 -20.70 -2.86
N SER A 140 -3.94 -19.62 -2.06
CA SER A 140 -5.18 -18.95 -1.63
C SER A 140 -5.88 -18.25 -2.79
N ILE A 141 -5.15 -17.58 -3.69
CA ILE A 141 -5.69 -17.00 -4.92
C ILE A 141 -6.37 -18.08 -5.76
N TRP A 142 -5.68 -19.21 -5.97
CA TRP A 142 -6.21 -20.29 -6.78
C TRP A 142 -7.49 -20.91 -6.19
N LEU A 143 -7.54 -21.08 -4.86
CA LEU A 143 -8.74 -21.56 -4.18
C LEU A 143 -9.89 -20.54 -4.26
N ALA A 144 -9.60 -19.25 -4.08
CA ALA A 144 -10.59 -18.17 -4.10
C ALA A 144 -11.18 -17.89 -5.49
N GLN A 145 -10.44 -18.20 -6.56
CA GLN A 145 -10.92 -18.09 -7.94
C GLN A 145 -11.79 -19.27 -8.38
N ARG A 146 -11.94 -20.32 -7.57
CA ARG A 146 -12.86 -21.40 -7.90
C ARG A 146 -14.30 -20.86 -7.87
N PRO A 147 -15.10 -21.08 -8.92
CA PRO A 147 -16.51 -20.72 -8.89
C PRO A 147 -17.14 -21.36 -7.66
N SER A 148 -17.81 -20.56 -6.83
CA SER A 148 -18.67 -21.06 -5.76
C SER A 148 -19.77 -21.89 -6.40
N ARG A 149 -19.52 -23.20 -6.56
CA ARG A 149 -20.51 -24.18 -6.98
C ARG A 149 -21.39 -24.49 -5.77
N ASN A 150 -22.34 -23.59 -5.54
CA ASN A 150 -23.57 -23.72 -4.74
C ASN A 150 -24.12 -22.28 -4.75
N GLU A 151 -25.32 -22.00 -5.26
CA GLU A 151 -26.59 -22.50 -4.73
C GLU A 151 -27.56 -22.83 -5.88
N SER A 152 -28.12 -24.05 -5.85
CA SER A 152 -29.28 -24.49 -6.64
C SER A 152 -30.46 -24.70 -5.74
#